data_AF-A0A947VVY0-F1
#
_entry.id   AF-A0A947VVY0-F1
#
_cell.length_a   1.000
_cell.length_b   1.000
_cell.length_c   1.000
_cell.angle_alpha   90.00
_cell.angle_beta   90.00
_cell.angle_gamma   90.00
#
_symmetry.space_group_name_H-M   'P 1'
#
loop_
_entity.id
_entity.type
_entity.pdbx_description
1 polymer ?
#
loop_
_entity_poly.entity_id
_entity_poly.type
_entity_poly.pdbx_seq_one_letter_code
_entity_poly.pdbx_strand_id
1 'polypeptide(L)' 'MLKIENFTISQIRDGLQNKEFSCRELVQDNLDRIEKLDIKLKAYLSVTDELALERADAVDSKISKNIELKPLEGIPYSA' A
#
# COMPACT_ATOMS: atom_id res chain seq x y z
N MET A 1 1.79 15.74 -1.72
CA MET A 1 1.05 14.50 -2.02
C MET A 1 2.03 13.59 -2.74
N LEU A 2 2.47 12.52 -2.07
CA LEU A 2 3.45 11.58 -2.60
C LEU A 2 2.83 10.84 -3.78
N LYS A 3 3.50 10.86 -4.94
CA LYS A 3 3.07 10.12 -6.13
C LYS A 3 3.73 8.74 -6.12
N ILE A 4 3.22 7.86 -5.27
CA ILE A 4 3.81 6.52 -5.06
C ILE A 4 3.49 5.58 -6.24
N GLU A 5 2.57 6.02 -7.12
CA GLU A 5 2.14 5.39 -8.37
C GLU A 5 3.23 4.88 -9.32
N ASN A 6 4.47 5.35 -9.20
CA ASN A 6 5.60 4.98 -10.07
C ASN A 6 6.72 4.24 -9.35
N PHE A 7 6.52 3.85 -8.08
CA PHE A 7 7.55 3.11 -7.36
C PHE A 7 7.56 1.64 -7.78
N THR A 8 8.75 1.10 -7.96
CA THR A 8 8.94 -0.36 -8.04
C THR A 8 8.68 -0.99 -6.69
N ILE A 9 8.47 -2.32 -6.67
CA ILE A 9 8.32 -3.10 -5.44
C ILE A 9 9.51 -2.87 -4.49
N SER A 10 10.74 -2.80 -5.04
CA SER A 10 11.95 -2.53 -4.24
C SER A 10 11.92 -1.14 -3.63
N GLN A 11 11.54 -0.11 -4.38
CA GLN A 11 11.42 1.26 -3.86
C GLN A 11 10.37 1.39 -2.77
N ILE A 12 9.24 0.69 -2.91
CA ILE A 12 8.22 0.64 -1.85
C ILE A 12 8.79 0.01 -0.59
N ARG A 13 9.44 -1.15 -0.72
CA ARG A 13 10.05 -1.86 0.41
C ARG A 13 11.08 -0.98 1.12
N ASP A 14 11.99 -0.35 0.38
CA ASP A 14 13.02 0.51 0.93
C ASP A 14 12.42 1.72 1.65
N GLY A 15 11.41 2.36 1.04
CA GLY A 15 10.70 3.49 1.66
C GLY A 15 9.97 3.14 2.95
N LEU A 16 9.32 1.96 3.02
CA LEU A 16 8.69 1.45 4.24
C LEU A 16 9.72 1.15 5.34
N GLN A 17 10.85 0.52 4.98
CA GLN A 17 11.93 0.22 5.94
C GLN A 17 12.59 1.50 6.46
N ASN A 18 12.77 2.50 5.60
CA ASN A 18 13.32 3.81 5.94
C ASN A 18 12.31 4.74 6.61
N LYS A 19 11.04 4.32 6.75
CA LYS A 19 9.94 5.11 7.33
C LYS A 19 9.72 6.45 6.59
N GLU A 20 9.95 6.46 5.27
CA GLU A 20 9.70 7.61 4.39
C GLU A 20 8.21 7.89 4.23
N PHE A 21 7.40 6.83 4.31
CA PHE A 21 5.95 6.82 4.35
C PHE A 21 5.48 5.57 5.09
N SER A 22 4.23 5.58 5.54
CA SER A 22 3.58 4.43 6.16
C SER A 22 2.93 3.51 5.11
N CYS A 23 2.77 2.23 5.46
CA CYS A 23 2.01 1.28 4.68
C CYS A 23 0.57 1.73 4.52
N ARG A 24 -0.02 2.36 5.54
CA ARG A 24 -1.36 2.93 5.47
C ARG A 24 -1.47 4.05 4.44
N GLU A 25 -0.53 4.99 4.40
CA GLU A 25 -0.50 6.04 3.38
C GLU A 25 -0.39 5.48 1.96
N LEU A 26 0.45 4.46 1.77
CA LEU A 26 0.60 3.75 0.50
C LEU A 26 -0.70 3.08 0.04
N VAL A 27 -1.40 2.40 0.95
CA VAL A 27 -2.67 1.74 0.64
C VAL A 27 -3.76 2.77 0.36
N GLN A 28 -3.83 3.85 1.15
CA GLN A 28 -4.78 4.92 0.91
C GLN A 28 -4.58 5.57 -0.46
N ASP A 29 -3.34 5.86 -0.87
CA ASP A 29 -3.04 6.44 -2.18
C ASP A 29 -3.50 5.52 -3.34
N ASN A 30 -3.38 4.20 -3.17
CA ASN A 30 -3.88 3.22 -4.15
C ASN A 30 -5.42 3.19 -4.19
N LEU A 31 -6.09 3.21 -3.03
CA LEU A 31 -7.55 3.23 -2.96
C LEU A 31 -8.12 4.49 -3.61
N ASP A 32 -7.54 5.66 -3.31
CA ASP A 32 -7.91 6.94 -3.92
C ASP A 32 -7.76 6.90 -5.45
N ARG A 33 -6.75 6.18 -5.96
CA ARG A 33 -6.51 6.00 -7.39
C ARG A 33 -7.53 5.06 -8.03
N ILE A 34 -7.90 3.98 -7.35
CA ILE A 34 -8.96 3.07 -7.79
C ILE A 34 -10.28 3.85 -7.89
N GLU A 35 -10.66 4.62 -6.87
CA GLU A 35 -11.89 5.43 -6.87
C GLU A 35 -11.94 6.40 -8.07
N LYS A 36 -10.82 7.05 -8.40
CA LYS A 36 -10.74 8.03 -9.49
C LYS A 36 -10.74 7.41 -10.89
N LEU A 37 -10.07 6.28 -11.07
CA LEU A 37 -9.79 5.72 -12.40
C LEU A 37 -10.71 4.56 -12.78
N ASP A 38 -11.14 3.76 -11.81
CA ASP A 38 -11.83 2.51 -12.08
C ASP A 38 -13.25 2.71 -12.63
N ILE A 39 -13.86 3.88 -12.38
CA ILE A 39 -15.11 4.29 -13.03
C ILE A 39 -15.01 4.28 -14.57
N LYS A 40 -13.81 4.49 -15.13
CA LYS A 40 -13.53 4.43 -16.57
C LYS A 40 -12.93 3.10 -16.99
N LEU A 41 -11.96 2.60 -16.21
CA LEU A 41 -11.17 1.42 -16.57
C LEU A 41 -11.94 0.11 -16.37
N LYS A 42 -12.80 0.05 -15.35
CA LYS A 42 -13.55 -1.16 -14.96
C LYS A 42 -12.61 -2.37 -14.79
N ALA A 43 -11.48 -2.16 -14.15
CA ALA A 43 -10.44 -3.15 -13.92
C ALA A 43 -10.74 -4.01 -12.67
N TYR A 44 -11.49 -3.49 -11.70
CA TYR A 44 -11.81 -4.20 -10.47
C TYR A 44 -13.27 -4.68 -10.47
N LEU A 45 -13.50 -5.91 -10.03
CA LEU A 45 -14.85 -6.41 -9.75
C LEU A 45 -15.32 -6.05 -8.35
N SER A 46 -14.40 -6.11 -7.39
CA SER A 46 -14.63 -5.79 -5.98
C SER A 46 -13.36 -5.22 -5.39
N VAL A 47 -13.50 -4.25 -4.50
CA VAL A 47 -12.41 -3.62 -3.76
C VAL A 47 -12.57 -3.95 -2.29
N THR A 48 -11.50 -4.41 -1.65
CA THR A 48 -11.47 -4.77 -0.23
C THR A 48 -10.72 -3.70 0.57
N ASP A 49 -11.25 -2.49 0.59
CA ASP A 49 -10.66 -1.30 1.20
C ASP A 49 -10.44 -1.42 2.71
N GLU A 50 -11.46 -1.82 3.46
CA GLU A 50 -11.37 -1.98 4.93
C GLU A 50 -10.28 -3.00 5.31
N LEU A 51 -10.27 -4.16 4.64
CA LEU A 51 -9.28 -5.20 4.86
C LEU A 51 -7.87 -4.74 4.47
N ALA A 52 -7.73 -3.99 3.36
CA ALA A 52 -6.44 -3.48 2.92
C ALA A 52 -5.87 -2.49 3.95
N LEU A 53 -6.70 -1.60 4.48
CA LEU A 53 -6.31 -0.64 5.52
C LEU A 53 -5.95 -1.34 6.84
N GLU A 54 -6.74 -2.31 7.29
CA GLU A 54 -6.45 -3.10 8.50
C GLU A 54 -5.07 -3.79 8.40
N ARG A 55 -4.78 -4.37 7.23
CA ARG A 55 -3.50 -5.04 6.99
C ARG A 55 -2.34 -4.05 6.91
N ALA A 56 -2.57 -2.87 6.36
CA ALA A 56 -1.56 -1.81 6.32
C ALA A 56 -1.19 -1.34 7.74
N ASP A 57 -2.19 -1.09 8.59
CA ASP A 57 -1.99 -0.72 9.99
C ASP A 57 -1.20 -1.81 10.77
N ALA A 58 -1.44 -3.09 10.47
CA ALA A 58 -0.69 -4.19 11.06
C ALA A 58 0.79 -4.22 10.62
N VAL A 59 1.08 -3.85 9.38
CA VAL A 59 2.46 -3.72 8.86
C VAL A 59 3.15 -2.52 9.52
N ASP A 60 2.48 -1.38 9.61
CA ASP A 60 3.03 -0.19 10.29
C ASP A 60 3.33 -0.46 11.77
N SER A 61 2.48 -1.23 12.45
CA SER A 61 2.72 -1.71 13.81
C SER A 61 3.99 -2.57 13.91
N LYS A 62 4.33 -3.37 12.89
CA LYS A 62 5.59 -4.13 12.84
C LYS A 62 6.80 -3.23 12.60
N ILE A 63 6.70 -2.30 11.65
CA ILE A 63 7.75 -1.32 11.35
C ILE A 63 8.08 -0.47 12.58
N SER A 64 7.06 -0.02 13.32
CA SER A 64 7.25 0.78 14.55
C SER A 64 7.98 0.00 15.65
N LYS A 65 7.82 -1.34 15.68
CA LYS A 65 8.51 -2.26 16.59
C LYS A 65 9.88 -2.73 16.08
N ASN A 66 10.34 -2.20 14.93
CA ASN A 66 11.56 -2.63 14.24
C ASN A 66 11.58 -4.15 13.94
N ILE A 67 10.41 -4.73 13.68
CA ILE A 67 10.27 -6.12 13.23
C ILE A 67 10.53 -6.15 11.73
N GLU A 68 11.40 -7.06 11.29
CA GLU A 68 11.71 -7.23 9.87
C GLU A 68 10.48 -7.70 9.07
N LEU A 69 10.24 -7.06 7.94
CA LEU A 69 9.15 -7.39 7.02
C LEU A 69 9.50 -8.56 6.11
N LYS A 70 8.52 -9.41 5.82
CA LYS A 70 8.66 -10.45 4.77
C LYS A 70 8.87 -9.81 3.39
N PRO A 71 9.37 -10.56 2.38
CA PRO A 71 9.76 -10.01 1.08
C PRO A 71 8.76 -9.07 0.40
N LEU A 72 7.45 -9.37 0.47
CA LEU A 72 6.36 -8.59 -0.15
C LEU A 72 5.38 -8.01 0.88
N GLU A 73 5.74 -8.00 2.16
CA GLU A 73 4.86 -7.48 3.19
C GLU A 73 4.76 -5.95 3.09
N GLY A 74 3.53 -5.44 3.02
CA GLY A 74 3.23 -4.02 2.78
C GLY A 74 3.14 -3.62 1.30
N ILE A 75 3.33 -4.56 0.36
CA ILE A 75 3.20 -4.29 -1.08
C ILE A 75 1.73 -4.46 -1.52
N PRO A 76 1.08 -3.43 -2.11
CA PRO A 76 -0.27 -3.55 -2.67
C PRO A 76 -0.33 -4.59 -3.80
N TYR A 77 -1.41 -5.38 -3.83
CA TYR A 77 -1.63 -6.42 -4.82
C TYR A 77 -3.12 -6.56 -5.14
N SER A 78 -3.43 -6.93 -6.39
CA SER A 78 -4.78 -7.28 -6.86
C SER A 78 -4.71 -8.45 -7.83
N ALA A 79 -5.67 -9.38 -7.74
CA ALA A 79 -5.78 -10.57 -8.59
C ALA A 79 -6.93 -10.45 -9.60
#